data_AF-A0A932K2D6-F1
#
_entry.id   AF-A0A932K2D6-F1
#
_cell.length_a   1.000
_cell.length_b   1.000
_cell.length_c   1.000
_cell.angle_alpha   90.00
_cell.angle_beta   90.00
_cell.angle_gamma   90.00
#
_symmetry.space_group_name_H-M   'P 1'
#
loop_
_entity.id
_entity.type
_entity.pdbx_description
1 polymer ?
#
loop_
_entity_poly.entity_id
_entity_poly.type
_entity_poly.pdbx_seq_one_letter_code
_entity_poly.pdbx_strand_id
1 'polypeptide(L)'
;MACWPFAPERLELLEDHILMAEAAQETRDLIRILAQAYRARGEEVALMTPADFFVDDDACGVQSLLDSIATLGEQERLREVAQQNLDTVRAVGAPVAHARELVSALWMRSMSPGRRAGGTRQDLHLDITRDTSVDDNSFQGELVQLIENSINIHGEETPEGRLYFALPENPRSKVRSTAKNDRLWHPAANAAGAGQMVYPGKDIEHIRHTLKHMLVPETQQPVSRVIILGPSWQTDPWSEVEDLDKPNRWDRPVLVAIPEPLDIHGGNRVRGLGEWLAAHVPQKRNTVRFLLPVAGTKGMYSDADLAFAARCSYLTSIAWRDDLRYQAIRGDFDRPLRDSLKQRFDRFAVLQAWNYRSPEECTFEMERVGAQGEGIPTAVEEKLLTDLFDPAAFEALVLEEARESRLMGDLLDELAEPPPSNAGDAIPFLGDTGIYEEVLKIVAQGKIVLNVGGTWVGRLHEYESDDQALRHVRSRAFRTGQELRQVQLGLPAAVGGTTVAGPGPRPPDVTSGPTVVAPTPEGVPTPEAPGPVVIPPREGDGSIPVAPSVPEGTQTRQTDEPNTGINLSGFFERWGISSGTILSHTKLEFEGLTVQQIKQILQRLPSSVKARLEVSYPKEDDQS
;
A
#
# COMPACT_ATOMS: atom_id res chain seq x y z
N MET A 1 63.34 -20.03 -35.98
CA MET A 1 62.24 -19.30 -36.64
C MET A 1 61.55 -18.49 -35.57
N ALA A 2 61.25 -17.22 -35.81
CA ALA A 2 60.30 -16.49 -34.99
C ALA A 2 58.90 -16.75 -35.57
N CYS A 3 58.02 -17.39 -34.79
CA CYS A 3 56.60 -17.46 -35.13
C CYS A 3 55.97 -16.09 -34.85
N TRP A 4 54.97 -15.68 -35.62
CA TRP A 4 54.23 -14.46 -35.29
C TRP A 4 53.41 -14.74 -34.01
N PRO A 5 53.45 -13.87 -32.99
CA PRO A 5 52.95 -14.17 -31.65
C PRO A 5 51.43 -13.98 -31.58
N PHE A 6 50.66 -14.86 -32.23
CA PHE A 6 49.20 -14.80 -32.27
C PHE A 6 48.58 -15.98 -31.53
N ALA A 7 47.62 -15.70 -30.66
CA ALA A 7 46.79 -16.73 -30.02
C ALA A 7 45.92 -17.46 -31.07
N PRO A 8 45.80 -18.81 -31.03
CA PRO A 8 45.02 -19.56 -32.01
C PRO A 8 43.54 -19.16 -32.00
N GLU A 9 42.96 -18.87 -30.82
CA GLU A 9 41.58 -18.40 -30.66
C GLU A 9 41.34 -17.09 -31.43
N ARG A 10 42.36 -16.22 -31.52
CA ARG A 10 42.30 -14.98 -32.29
C ARG A 10 42.36 -15.23 -33.80
N LEU A 11 43.08 -16.28 -34.23
CA LEU A 11 43.13 -16.66 -35.63
C LEU A 11 41.82 -17.31 -36.07
N GLU A 12 41.27 -18.22 -35.25
CA GLU A 12 39.95 -18.83 -35.47
C GLU A 12 38.85 -17.76 -35.59
N LEU A 13 38.82 -16.75 -34.71
CA LEU A 13 37.87 -15.65 -34.80
C LEU A 13 38.00 -14.85 -36.10
N LEU A 14 39.23 -14.44 -36.46
CA LEU A 14 39.47 -13.68 -37.70
C LEU A 14 39.15 -14.51 -38.96
N GLU A 15 39.37 -15.82 -38.92
CA GLU A 15 39.04 -16.75 -40.01
C GLU A 15 37.51 -16.95 -40.13
N ASP A 16 36.80 -17.20 -39.02
CA ASP A 16 35.32 -17.26 -38.95
C ASP A 16 34.67 -15.95 -39.44
N HIS A 17 35.30 -14.79 -39.23
CA HIS A 17 34.76 -13.49 -39.67
C HIS A 17 35.04 -13.22 -41.15
N ILE A 18 36.27 -13.46 -41.61
CA ILE A 18 36.72 -13.06 -42.96
C ILE A 18 36.30 -14.07 -44.03
N LEU A 19 36.25 -15.38 -43.73
CA LEU A 19 35.75 -16.39 -44.68
C LEU A 19 34.23 -16.36 -44.86
N MET A 20 33.49 -15.74 -43.93
CA MET A 20 32.03 -15.60 -44.01
C MET A 20 31.59 -14.29 -44.70
N ALA A 21 32.52 -13.41 -45.07
CA ALA A 21 32.24 -12.11 -45.67
C ALA A 21 32.25 -12.18 -47.21
N GLU A 22 31.07 -12.05 -47.85
CA GLU A 22 30.88 -12.15 -49.31
C GLU A 22 31.74 -11.20 -50.18
N ALA A 23 32.38 -10.19 -49.56
CA ALA A 23 33.18 -9.17 -50.23
C ALA A 23 34.70 -9.31 -50.01
N ALA A 24 35.16 -10.20 -49.13
CA ALA A 24 36.57 -10.28 -48.72
C ALA A 24 37.48 -10.87 -49.80
N GLN A 25 38.76 -10.45 -49.85
CA GLN A 25 39.81 -11.20 -50.54
C GLN A 25 40.48 -12.23 -49.59
N GLU A 26 39.65 -12.88 -48.77
CA GLU A 26 39.96 -13.94 -47.79
C GLU A 26 41.40 -13.85 -47.21
N THR A 27 42.32 -14.65 -47.75
CA THR A 27 43.72 -14.75 -47.29
C THR A 27 44.49 -13.42 -47.34
N ARG A 28 44.24 -12.57 -48.33
CA ARG A 28 44.96 -11.29 -48.50
C ARG A 28 44.61 -10.31 -47.40
N ASP A 29 43.33 -10.23 -47.07
CA ASP A 29 42.82 -9.27 -46.09
C ASP A 29 43.15 -9.72 -44.66
N LEU A 30 43.04 -11.02 -44.37
CA LEU A 30 43.57 -11.60 -43.14
C LEU A 30 45.06 -11.22 -42.95
N ILE A 31 45.92 -11.44 -43.95
CA ILE A 31 47.35 -11.06 -43.87
C ILE A 31 47.53 -9.55 -43.66
N ARG A 32 46.73 -8.69 -44.30
CA ARG A 32 46.77 -7.22 -44.13
C ARG A 32 46.50 -6.82 -42.67
N ILE A 33 45.43 -7.36 -42.09
CA ILE A 33 44.99 -7.08 -40.71
C ILE A 33 46.02 -7.59 -39.70
N LEU A 34 46.46 -8.85 -39.85
CA LEU A 34 47.47 -9.47 -39.00
C LEU A 34 48.78 -8.66 -38.99
N ALA A 35 49.23 -8.17 -40.15
CA ALA A 35 50.47 -7.40 -40.27
C ALA A 35 50.37 -5.96 -39.72
N GLN A 36 49.18 -5.34 -39.74
CA GLN A 36 48.94 -4.06 -39.07
C GLN A 36 48.94 -4.22 -37.55
N ALA A 37 48.18 -5.21 -37.04
CA ALA A 37 48.11 -5.51 -35.61
C ALA A 37 49.50 -5.82 -35.03
N TYR A 38 50.30 -6.65 -35.72
CA TYR A 38 51.69 -6.92 -35.32
C TYR A 38 52.58 -5.66 -35.35
N ARG A 39 52.43 -4.77 -36.34
CA ARG A 39 53.17 -3.51 -36.37
C ARG A 39 52.81 -2.59 -35.19
N ALA A 40 51.57 -2.63 -34.71
CA ALA A 40 51.09 -1.76 -33.64
C ALA A 40 51.51 -2.23 -32.24
N ARG A 41 51.42 -3.54 -31.93
CA ARG A 41 51.64 -4.08 -30.57
C ARG A 41 52.58 -5.30 -30.51
N GLY A 42 52.99 -5.87 -31.64
CA GLY A 42 53.59 -7.21 -31.72
C GLY A 42 55.00 -7.37 -31.14
N GLU A 43 55.70 -6.27 -30.87
CA GLU A 43 56.98 -6.23 -30.13
C GLU A 43 56.78 -5.88 -28.64
N GLU A 44 55.56 -5.47 -28.24
CA GLU A 44 55.22 -5.03 -26.88
C GLU A 44 54.55 -6.11 -26.02
N VAL A 45 54.05 -7.20 -26.64
CA VAL A 45 53.29 -8.25 -25.95
C VAL A 45 53.81 -9.63 -26.32
N ALA A 46 53.97 -10.52 -25.34
CA ALA A 46 54.48 -11.89 -25.56
C ALA A 46 53.54 -12.76 -26.41
N LEU A 47 52.23 -12.49 -26.34
CA LEU A 47 51.19 -13.12 -27.15
C LEU A 47 50.10 -12.08 -27.44
N MET A 48 49.76 -11.92 -28.72
CA MET A 48 48.64 -11.08 -29.15
C MET A 48 47.33 -11.86 -29.18
N THR A 49 46.31 -11.24 -28.61
CA THR A 49 44.99 -11.81 -28.31
C THR A 49 43.88 -10.97 -28.96
N PRO A 50 42.60 -11.35 -28.88
CA PRO A 50 41.48 -10.48 -29.25
C PRO A 50 41.51 -9.12 -28.53
N ALA A 51 42.01 -9.06 -27.29
CA ALA A 51 42.15 -7.83 -26.51
C ALA A 51 43.14 -6.80 -27.10
N ASP A 52 43.99 -7.18 -28.08
CA ASP A 52 44.91 -6.25 -28.76
C ASP A 52 44.30 -5.51 -29.96
N PHE A 53 43.08 -5.84 -30.36
CA PHE A 53 42.28 -5.04 -31.31
C PHE A 53 41.57 -3.90 -30.57
N PHE A 54 42.36 -2.97 -30.03
CA PHE A 54 41.89 -1.86 -29.22
C PHE A 54 40.81 -1.03 -29.94
N VAL A 55 39.58 -1.03 -29.39
CA VAL A 55 38.42 -0.34 -29.99
C VAL A 55 38.66 1.15 -30.20
N ASP A 56 39.47 1.77 -29.35
CA ASP A 56 39.81 3.20 -29.34
C ASP A 56 41.14 3.53 -30.07
N ASP A 57 41.66 2.63 -30.92
CA ASP A 57 42.91 2.83 -31.67
C ASP A 57 42.85 2.26 -33.10
N ASP A 58 42.81 3.12 -34.11
CA ASP A 58 42.79 2.71 -35.53
C ASP A 58 44.11 2.04 -35.99
N ALA A 59 45.24 2.28 -35.31
CA ALA A 59 46.55 1.80 -35.75
C ALA A 59 46.70 0.28 -35.61
N CYS A 60 45.93 -0.36 -34.71
CA CYS A 60 46.00 -1.81 -34.48
C CYS A 60 45.33 -2.66 -35.58
N GLY A 61 44.88 -2.05 -36.68
CA GLY A 61 44.31 -2.75 -37.84
C GLY A 61 42.78 -2.88 -37.81
N VAL A 62 42.12 -2.33 -36.78
CA VAL A 62 40.65 -2.35 -36.62
C VAL A 62 39.92 -1.79 -37.85
N GLN A 63 40.37 -0.68 -38.44
CA GLN A 63 39.71 -0.15 -39.64
C GLN A 63 39.78 -1.14 -40.81
N SER A 64 40.94 -1.74 -41.06
CA SER A 64 41.09 -2.72 -42.14
C SER A 64 40.39 -4.06 -41.88
N LEU A 65 40.08 -4.38 -40.61
CA LEU A 65 39.22 -5.49 -40.23
C LEU A 65 37.76 -5.19 -40.58
N LEU A 66 37.27 -4.00 -40.23
CA LEU A 66 35.94 -3.51 -40.58
C LEU A 66 35.75 -3.39 -42.09
N ASP A 67 36.71 -2.78 -42.80
CA ASP A 67 36.73 -2.64 -44.26
C ASP A 67 36.60 -4.00 -45.01
N SER A 68 37.04 -5.10 -44.40
CA SER A 68 37.07 -6.43 -45.01
C SER A 68 35.93 -7.36 -44.61
N ILE A 69 35.20 -7.05 -43.53
CA ILE A 69 34.01 -7.82 -43.11
C ILE A 69 32.72 -7.17 -43.63
N ALA A 70 32.70 -5.84 -43.80
CA ALA A 70 31.45 -5.10 -43.97
C ALA A 70 30.90 -5.07 -45.41
N THR A 71 29.67 -5.53 -45.59
CA THR A 71 28.75 -5.09 -46.66
C THR A 71 27.68 -4.11 -46.16
N LEU A 72 27.42 -4.05 -44.84
CA LEU A 72 26.64 -3.01 -44.16
C LEU A 72 27.35 -2.54 -42.88
N GLY A 73 27.27 -1.25 -42.60
CA GLY A 73 28.00 -0.57 -41.51
C GLY A 73 27.50 -0.83 -40.08
N GLU A 74 27.07 -2.05 -39.77
CA GLU A 74 26.63 -2.42 -38.41
C GLU A 74 27.81 -2.66 -37.46
N GLN A 75 28.94 -3.18 -37.96
CA GLN A 75 30.12 -3.46 -37.15
C GLN A 75 30.85 -2.18 -36.69
N GLU A 76 30.83 -1.12 -37.50
CA GLU A 76 31.33 0.20 -37.10
C GLU A 76 30.46 0.78 -35.97
N ARG A 77 29.13 0.70 -36.07
CA ARG A 77 28.23 1.10 -34.97
C ARG A 77 28.43 0.25 -33.71
N LEU A 78 28.79 -1.03 -33.87
CA LEU A 78 29.10 -1.89 -32.73
C LEU A 78 30.43 -1.48 -32.06
N ARG A 79 31.38 -0.95 -32.83
CA ARG A 79 32.61 -0.31 -32.33
C ARG A 79 32.31 1.01 -31.62
N GLU A 80 31.52 1.90 -32.20
CA GLU A 80 31.05 3.15 -31.58
C GLU A 80 30.41 2.87 -30.21
N VAL A 81 29.55 1.85 -30.14
CA VAL A 81 28.91 1.38 -28.89
C VAL A 81 29.95 0.87 -27.88
N ALA A 82 30.93 0.07 -28.31
CA ALA A 82 31.98 -0.44 -27.42
C ALA A 82 32.87 0.69 -26.88
N GLN A 83 33.28 1.64 -27.72
CA GLN A 83 34.00 2.86 -27.33
C GLN A 83 33.21 3.67 -26.29
N GLN A 84 31.93 3.96 -26.56
CA GLN A 84 31.09 4.76 -25.66
C GLN A 84 30.92 4.10 -24.28
N ASN A 85 30.84 2.77 -24.22
CA ASN A 85 30.77 2.05 -22.93
C ASN A 85 32.13 2.02 -22.22
N LEU A 86 33.25 1.89 -22.93
CA LEU A 86 34.60 2.01 -22.36
C LEU A 86 34.83 3.41 -21.74
N ASP A 87 34.45 4.47 -22.45
CA ASP A 87 34.58 5.84 -21.95
C ASP A 87 33.59 6.14 -20.81
N THR A 88 32.42 5.49 -20.78
CA THR A 88 31.50 5.54 -19.63
C THR A 88 32.13 4.89 -18.39
N VAL A 89 32.72 3.70 -18.52
CA VAL A 89 33.42 2.98 -17.43
C VAL A 89 34.61 3.80 -16.90
N ARG A 90 35.39 4.41 -17.80
CA ARG A 90 36.48 5.35 -17.47
C ARG A 90 35.96 6.60 -16.74
N ALA A 91 34.90 7.24 -17.23
CA ALA A 91 34.35 8.48 -16.67
C ALA A 91 33.67 8.29 -15.30
N VAL A 92 33.13 7.11 -15.03
CA VAL A 92 32.63 6.72 -13.69
C VAL A 92 33.77 6.42 -12.71
N GLY A 93 34.98 6.13 -13.21
CA GLY A 93 36.12 5.74 -12.38
C GLY A 93 35.96 4.34 -11.77
N ALA A 94 35.27 3.44 -12.47
CA ALA A 94 35.04 2.08 -11.99
C ALA A 94 36.38 1.30 -11.87
N PRO A 95 36.56 0.45 -10.84
CA PRO A 95 37.80 -0.27 -10.59
C PRO A 95 37.92 -1.51 -11.51
N VAL A 96 38.10 -1.26 -12.80
CA VAL A 96 38.31 -2.28 -13.85
C VAL A 96 39.68 -2.01 -14.45
N ALA A 97 40.70 -2.76 -14.01
CA ALA A 97 42.09 -2.50 -14.41
C ALA A 97 42.30 -2.80 -15.91
N HIS A 98 41.72 -3.89 -16.40
CA HIS A 98 41.81 -4.36 -17.78
C HIS A 98 40.66 -3.84 -18.67
N ALA A 99 40.09 -2.66 -18.38
CA ALA A 99 38.87 -2.19 -19.02
C ALA A 99 38.98 -2.08 -20.55
N ARG A 100 40.12 -1.60 -21.06
CA ARG A 100 40.35 -1.41 -22.50
C ARG A 100 40.45 -2.76 -23.20
N GLU A 101 41.20 -3.68 -22.61
CA GLU A 101 41.49 -5.02 -23.07
C GLU A 101 40.20 -5.87 -23.09
N LEU A 102 39.44 -5.86 -22.00
CA LEU A 102 38.18 -6.60 -21.87
C LEU A 102 37.10 -6.09 -22.83
N VAL A 103 36.92 -4.76 -22.97
CA VAL A 103 35.98 -4.21 -23.95
C VAL A 103 36.40 -4.58 -25.38
N SER A 104 37.70 -4.56 -25.69
CA SER A 104 38.22 -4.85 -27.03
C SER A 104 38.08 -6.33 -27.40
N ALA A 105 38.43 -7.24 -26.50
CA ALA A 105 38.18 -8.67 -26.65
C ALA A 105 36.69 -8.98 -26.80
N LEU A 106 35.85 -8.37 -25.96
CA LEU A 106 34.41 -8.57 -25.98
C LEU A 106 33.77 -8.05 -27.28
N TRP A 107 34.14 -6.85 -27.73
CA TRP A 107 33.69 -6.30 -29.02
C TRP A 107 34.10 -7.19 -30.19
N MET A 108 35.38 -7.57 -30.28
CA MET A 108 35.90 -8.39 -31.38
C MET A 108 35.20 -9.75 -31.42
N ARG A 109 35.00 -10.41 -30.27
CA ARG A 109 34.21 -11.65 -30.17
C ARG A 109 32.72 -11.45 -30.46
N SER A 110 32.16 -10.26 -30.24
CA SER A 110 30.75 -9.93 -30.55
C SER A 110 30.46 -9.82 -32.05
N MET A 111 31.48 -9.58 -32.89
CA MET A 111 31.31 -9.57 -34.35
C MET A 111 31.08 -10.98 -34.96
N SER A 112 31.24 -12.05 -34.16
CA SER A 112 31.18 -13.43 -34.63
C SER A 112 29.78 -13.84 -35.10
N PRO A 113 29.62 -14.47 -36.28
CA PRO A 113 28.32 -14.71 -36.88
C PRO A 113 27.45 -15.74 -36.14
N GLY A 114 26.14 -15.50 -36.16
CA GLY A 114 25.13 -16.44 -35.65
C GLY A 114 25.22 -16.70 -34.14
N ARG A 115 25.06 -17.97 -33.74
CA ARG A 115 25.06 -18.38 -32.32
C ARG A 115 26.44 -18.39 -31.65
N ARG A 116 27.50 -17.95 -32.34
CA ARG A 116 28.86 -17.81 -31.78
C ARG A 116 29.16 -16.40 -31.27
N ALA A 117 28.28 -15.42 -31.44
CA ALA A 117 28.49 -14.06 -30.94
C ALA A 117 28.90 -14.04 -29.45
N GLY A 118 29.93 -13.24 -29.14
CA GLY A 118 30.41 -13.01 -27.77
C GLY A 118 31.51 -13.95 -27.29
N GLY A 119 31.92 -13.75 -26.04
CA GLY A 119 32.90 -14.58 -25.33
C GLY A 119 32.35 -15.10 -24.00
N THR A 120 32.78 -16.29 -23.59
CA THR A 120 32.58 -16.77 -22.22
C THR A 120 33.48 -16.01 -21.24
N ARG A 121 33.27 -16.21 -19.93
CA ARG A 121 34.17 -15.64 -18.91
C ARG A 121 35.60 -16.19 -19.02
N GLN A 122 35.75 -17.46 -19.40
CA GLN A 122 37.05 -18.08 -19.63
C GLN A 122 37.75 -17.51 -20.88
N ASP A 123 37.01 -17.32 -21.98
CA ASP A 123 37.51 -16.64 -23.19
C ASP A 123 38.14 -15.27 -22.83
N LEU A 124 37.40 -14.44 -22.11
CA LEU A 124 37.83 -13.08 -21.76
C LEU A 124 38.99 -13.07 -20.73
N HIS A 125 39.06 -14.04 -19.83
CA HIS A 125 40.19 -14.19 -18.89
C HIS A 125 41.48 -14.54 -19.65
N LEU A 126 41.41 -15.50 -20.59
CA LEU A 126 42.55 -15.92 -21.39
C LEU A 126 43.11 -14.76 -22.24
N ASP A 127 42.22 -13.96 -22.85
CA ASP A 127 42.59 -12.81 -23.68
C ASP A 127 43.40 -11.73 -22.93
N ILE A 128 43.21 -11.59 -21.61
CA ILE A 128 43.98 -10.64 -20.80
C ILE A 128 45.21 -11.25 -20.12
N THR A 129 45.24 -12.57 -19.87
CA THR A 129 46.27 -13.20 -19.02
C THR A 129 47.66 -13.21 -19.64
N ARG A 130 47.78 -13.48 -20.95
CA ARG A 130 49.04 -13.30 -21.72
C ARG A 130 50.28 -13.94 -21.06
N ASP A 131 51.17 -13.12 -20.51
CA ASP A 131 52.39 -13.51 -19.77
C ASP A 131 52.32 -13.30 -18.26
N THR A 132 51.26 -12.65 -17.76
CA THR A 132 51.13 -12.16 -16.39
C THR A 132 49.87 -12.74 -15.77
N SER A 133 50.03 -13.68 -14.83
CA SER A 133 48.91 -14.37 -14.20
C SER A 133 47.92 -13.41 -13.51
N VAL A 134 46.71 -13.32 -14.03
CA VAL A 134 45.57 -12.64 -13.39
C VAL A 134 44.95 -13.57 -12.35
N ASP A 135 44.52 -13.02 -11.21
CA ASP A 135 43.78 -13.75 -10.16
C ASP A 135 42.31 -13.91 -10.56
N ASP A 136 41.78 -15.14 -10.48
CA ASP A 136 40.39 -15.46 -10.85
C ASP A 136 39.37 -14.54 -10.17
N ASN A 137 39.56 -14.24 -8.87
CA ASN A 137 38.63 -13.42 -8.09
C ASN A 137 38.74 -11.93 -8.48
N SER A 138 39.96 -11.45 -8.76
CA SER A 138 40.17 -10.11 -9.32
C SER A 138 39.44 -9.98 -10.65
N PHE A 139 39.62 -10.94 -11.56
CA PHE A 139 38.95 -10.95 -12.85
C PHE A 139 37.43 -10.99 -12.72
N GLN A 140 36.85 -11.86 -11.87
CA GLN A 140 35.39 -11.88 -11.68
C GLN A 140 34.89 -10.53 -11.12
N GLY A 141 35.63 -9.90 -10.20
CA GLY A 141 35.33 -8.57 -9.68
C GLY A 141 35.35 -7.48 -10.76
N GLU A 142 36.43 -7.43 -11.55
CA GLU A 142 36.59 -6.50 -12.68
C GLU A 142 35.50 -6.69 -13.73
N LEU A 143 35.17 -7.93 -14.08
CA LEU A 143 34.15 -8.23 -15.09
C LEU A 143 32.73 -7.91 -14.60
N VAL A 144 32.42 -8.15 -13.32
CA VAL A 144 31.16 -7.69 -12.71
C VAL A 144 31.08 -6.16 -12.75
N GLN A 145 32.15 -5.45 -12.38
CA GLN A 145 32.18 -3.98 -12.47
C GLN A 145 32.08 -3.47 -13.91
N LEU A 146 32.65 -4.17 -14.90
CA LEU A 146 32.49 -3.84 -16.31
C LEU A 146 31.04 -3.99 -16.78
N ILE A 147 30.37 -5.09 -16.42
CA ILE A 147 28.96 -5.34 -16.76
C ILE A 147 28.03 -4.34 -16.06
N GLU A 148 28.27 -4.05 -14.78
CA GLU A 148 27.42 -3.14 -13.99
C GLU A 148 27.49 -1.67 -14.40
N ASN A 149 28.58 -1.26 -15.06
CA ASN A 149 28.79 0.12 -15.53
C ASN A 149 28.68 0.25 -17.07
N SER A 150 28.20 -0.80 -17.76
CA SER A 150 28.01 -0.85 -19.21
C SER A 150 26.54 -1.13 -19.57
N ILE A 151 25.95 -0.32 -20.44
CA ILE A 151 24.54 -0.43 -20.84
C ILE A 151 24.33 -1.25 -22.11
N ASN A 152 25.38 -1.62 -22.85
CA ASN A 152 25.29 -2.40 -24.09
C ASN A 152 25.87 -3.82 -24.01
N ILE A 153 26.38 -4.26 -22.85
CA ILE A 153 26.76 -5.67 -22.67
C ILE A 153 25.51 -6.50 -22.36
N HIS A 154 25.26 -7.50 -23.20
CA HIS A 154 24.24 -8.54 -23.08
C HIS A 154 24.89 -9.89 -22.79
N GLY A 155 24.07 -10.90 -22.47
CA GLY A 155 24.50 -12.26 -22.19
C GLY A 155 23.75 -12.87 -21.02
N GLU A 156 24.13 -14.09 -20.65
CA GLU A 156 23.62 -14.75 -19.44
C GLU A 156 24.52 -14.49 -18.22
N GLU A 157 23.89 -14.33 -17.06
CA GLU A 157 24.59 -14.23 -15.76
C GLU A 157 25.10 -15.61 -15.28
N THR A 158 24.75 -16.70 -15.99
CA THR A 158 25.31 -18.06 -15.81
C THR A 158 26.82 -18.06 -16.12
N PRO A 159 27.69 -18.80 -15.40
CA PRO A 159 29.15 -18.75 -15.62
C PRO A 159 29.59 -19.12 -17.05
N GLU A 160 28.97 -20.15 -17.63
CA GLU A 160 29.16 -20.63 -19.00
C GLU A 160 28.55 -19.68 -20.06
N GLY A 161 27.68 -18.76 -19.63
CA GLY A 161 27.01 -17.78 -20.47
C GLY A 161 27.99 -16.91 -21.26
N ARG A 162 27.69 -16.72 -22.56
CA ARG A 162 28.43 -15.79 -23.41
C ARG A 162 27.95 -14.36 -23.21
N LEU A 163 28.90 -13.47 -23.00
CA LEU A 163 28.71 -12.02 -22.98
C LEU A 163 28.98 -11.46 -24.38
N TYR A 164 28.22 -10.46 -24.81
CA TYR A 164 28.41 -9.78 -26.09
C TYR A 164 27.93 -8.32 -26.04
N PHE A 165 28.54 -7.44 -26.84
CA PHE A 165 27.96 -6.14 -27.16
C PHE A 165 26.85 -6.31 -28.19
N ALA A 166 25.81 -5.47 -28.09
CA ALA A 166 24.84 -5.29 -29.17
C ALA A 166 24.41 -3.82 -29.29
N LEU A 167 23.96 -3.44 -30.50
CA LEU A 167 23.46 -2.10 -30.81
C LEU A 167 22.31 -1.62 -29.89
N PRO A 168 21.27 -2.42 -29.59
CA PRO A 168 20.28 -2.03 -28.57
C PRO A 168 20.89 -2.08 -27.16
N GLU A 169 20.45 -1.19 -26.29
CA GLU A 169 20.76 -1.22 -24.85
C GLU A 169 20.23 -2.51 -24.20
N ASN A 170 20.96 -3.07 -23.22
CA ASN A 170 20.49 -4.14 -22.36
C ASN A 170 19.47 -3.58 -21.34
N PRO A 171 18.20 -4.04 -21.35
CA PRO A 171 17.18 -3.57 -20.42
C PRO A 171 17.57 -3.74 -18.94
N ARG A 172 18.25 -4.83 -18.56
CA ARG A 172 18.67 -5.05 -17.16
C ARG A 172 19.76 -4.06 -16.75
N SER A 173 20.77 -3.85 -17.59
CA SER A 173 21.82 -2.87 -17.31
C SER A 173 21.29 -1.44 -17.26
N LYS A 174 20.34 -1.10 -18.13
CA LYS A 174 19.67 0.22 -18.14
C LYS A 174 18.85 0.48 -16.87
N VAL A 175 18.13 -0.51 -16.35
CA VAL A 175 17.45 -0.43 -15.04
C VAL A 175 18.49 -0.19 -13.93
N ARG A 176 19.54 -1.02 -13.86
CA ARG A 176 20.58 -0.94 -12.82
C ARG A 176 21.32 0.41 -12.84
N SER A 177 21.77 0.90 -14.01
CA SER A 177 22.49 2.18 -14.12
C SER A 177 21.60 3.39 -13.78
N THR A 178 20.33 3.37 -14.18
CA THR A 178 19.36 4.42 -13.85
C THR A 178 19.05 4.43 -12.35
N ALA A 179 18.95 3.26 -11.71
CA ALA A 179 18.75 3.13 -10.26
C ALA A 179 19.97 3.55 -9.43
N LYS A 180 21.20 3.35 -9.93
CA LYS A 180 22.44 3.83 -9.28
C LYS A 180 22.62 5.36 -9.32
N ASN A 181 21.98 6.07 -10.26
CA ASN A 181 22.18 7.52 -10.43
C ASN A 181 21.29 8.35 -9.49
N ASP A 182 21.74 8.58 -8.24
CA ASP A 182 21.02 9.35 -7.21
C ASP A 182 20.49 10.72 -7.67
N ARG A 183 21.15 11.38 -8.63
CA ARG A 183 20.73 12.69 -9.16
C ARG A 183 19.35 12.63 -9.84
N LEU A 184 18.88 11.46 -10.24
CA LEU A 184 17.55 11.26 -10.81
C LEU A 184 16.48 11.08 -9.72
N TRP A 185 16.84 10.60 -8.52
CA TRP A 185 15.91 10.18 -7.47
C TRP A 185 15.80 11.18 -6.30
N HIS A 186 16.81 12.02 -6.12
CA HIS A 186 16.85 13.04 -5.08
C HIS A 186 15.60 13.94 -5.12
N PRO A 187 14.95 14.27 -3.97
CA PRO A 187 13.70 15.06 -3.98
C PRO A 187 13.78 16.43 -4.66
N ALA A 188 14.97 17.04 -4.69
CA ALA A 188 15.22 18.31 -5.40
C ALA A 188 15.68 18.14 -6.88
N ALA A 189 15.52 16.94 -7.47
CA ALA A 189 15.89 16.68 -8.86
C ALA A 189 14.93 17.37 -9.83
N ASN A 190 15.45 18.34 -10.59
CA ASN A 190 14.70 19.08 -11.61
C ASN A 190 15.04 18.57 -13.02
N ALA A 191 14.04 18.37 -13.87
CA ALA A 191 14.21 17.90 -15.27
C ALA A 191 14.93 18.90 -16.21
N ALA A 192 15.39 20.04 -15.70
CA ALA A 192 15.82 21.22 -16.46
C ALA A 192 17.19 21.08 -17.19
N GLY A 193 17.88 19.95 -17.06
CA GLY A 193 19.25 19.78 -17.57
C GLY A 193 19.38 19.29 -19.01
N ALA A 194 18.63 18.25 -19.40
CA ALA A 194 18.93 17.49 -20.62
C ALA A 194 17.73 16.74 -21.25
N GLY A 195 16.49 17.02 -20.84
CA GLY A 195 15.31 16.22 -21.25
C GLY A 195 15.26 14.80 -20.66
N GLN A 196 16.20 14.47 -19.77
CA GLN A 196 16.24 13.21 -19.02
C GLN A 196 15.11 13.19 -17.97
N MET A 197 14.38 12.08 -17.89
CA MET A 197 13.37 11.89 -16.84
C MET A 197 14.03 11.80 -15.46
N VAL A 198 13.37 12.43 -14.48
CA VAL A 198 13.71 12.37 -13.06
C VAL A 198 12.54 11.76 -12.29
N TYR A 199 12.86 11.13 -11.16
CA TYR A 199 11.98 10.34 -10.30
C TYR A 199 12.07 10.80 -8.83
N PRO A 200 11.94 12.11 -8.53
CA PRO A 200 12.18 12.67 -7.19
C PRO A 200 11.29 11.99 -6.13
N GLY A 201 11.93 11.37 -5.13
CA GLY A 201 11.26 10.69 -4.00
C GLY A 201 10.47 9.42 -4.37
N LYS A 202 10.52 8.96 -5.62
CA LYS A 202 9.68 7.83 -6.08
C LYS A 202 10.13 6.47 -5.57
N ASP A 203 11.38 6.34 -5.14
CA ASP A 203 11.87 5.18 -4.39
C ASP A 203 11.23 5.10 -3.00
N ILE A 204 11.15 6.22 -2.27
CA ILE A 204 10.48 6.32 -0.95
C ILE A 204 8.98 6.03 -1.07
N GLU A 205 8.28 6.64 -2.04
CA GLU A 205 6.87 6.34 -2.32
C GLU A 205 6.65 4.85 -2.62
N HIS A 206 7.50 4.25 -3.46
CA HIS A 206 7.37 2.85 -3.88
C HIS A 206 7.65 1.85 -2.75
N ILE A 207 8.59 2.15 -1.85
CA ILE A 207 8.81 1.39 -0.60
C ILE A 207 7.54 1.40 0.25
N ARG A 208 6.94 2.58 0.48
CA ARG A 208 5.73 2.74 1.30
C ARG A 208 4.53 2.03 0.69
N HIS A 209 4.33 2.19 -0.62
CA HIS A 209 3.24 1.55 -1.38
C HIS A 209 3.38 0.03 -1.37
N THR A 210 4.57 -0.50 -1.68
CA THR A 210 4.83 -1.94 -1.69
C THR A 210 4.66 -2.56 -0.30
N LEU A 211 5.09 -1.88 0.77
CA LEU A 211 4.88 -2.35 2.13
C LEU A 211 3.39 -2.31 2.54
N LYS A 212 2.63 -1.25 2.19
CA LYS A 212 1.17 -1.18 2.44
C LYS A 212 0.44 -2.35 1.74
N HIS A 213 0.73 -2.62 0.47
CA HIS A 213 0.21 -3.80 -0.25
C HIS A 213 0.71 -5.16 0.27
N MET A 214 1.83 -5.21 0.99
CA MET A 214 2.33 -6.45 1.60
C MET A 214 1.70 -6.75 2.97
N LEU A 215 1.12 -5.75 3.64
CA LEU A 215 0.51 -5.89 4.97
C LEU A 215 -1.03 -5.83 4.93
N VAL A 216 -1.62 -5.31 3.86
CA VAL A 216 -3.08 -5.17 3.69
C VAL A 216 -3.58 -6.10 2.58
N PRO A 217 -4.45 -7.08 2.87
CA PRO A 217 -5.01 -7.96 1.85
C PRO A 217 -5.99 -7.22 0.94
N GLU A 218 -5.91 -7.42 -0.38
CA GLU A 218 -6.75 -6.71 -1.37
C GLU A 218 -8.23 -7.14 -1.34
N THR A 219 -8.56 -8.25 -0.67
CA THR A 219 -9.91 -8.86 -0.69
C THR A 219 -10.74 -8.63 0.57
N GLN A 220 -10.13 -8.17 1.67
CA GLN A 220 -10.78 -8.02 2.98
C GLN A 220 -10.27 -6.77 3.68
N GLN A 221 -11.11 -6.10 4.45
CA GLN A 221 -10.65 -4.99 5.27
C GLN A 221 -9.90 -5.54 6.50
N PRO A 222 -8.65 -5.13 6.77
CA PRO A 222 -7.88 -5.68 7.88
C PRO A 222 -8.50 -5.31 9.23
N VAL A 223 -8.21 -6.16 10.24
CA VAL A 223 -8.62 -5.94 11.64
C VAL A 223 -8.09 -4.61 12.19
N SER A 224 -6.84 -4.29 11.84
CA SER A 224 -6.16 -3.05 12.21
C SER A 224 -5.82 -2.24 10.96
N ARG A 225 -5.99 -0.92 11.03
CA ARG A 225 -5.63 0.02 9.96
C ARG A 225 -4.11 0.11 9.87
N VAL A 226 -3.52 -0.35 8.77
CA VAL A 226 -2.07 -0.33 8.58
C VAL A 226 -1.62 1.00 7.98
N ILE A 227 -0.70 1.69 8.67
CA ILE A 227 -0.13 2.98 8.25
C ILE A 227 1.39 2.85 8.11
N ILE A 228 1.93 3.24 6.96
CA ILE A 228 3.38 3.31 6.73
C ILE A 228 3.82 4.78 6.77
N LEU A 229 4.58 5.18 7.78
CA LEU A 229 5.03 6.57 7.94
C LEU A 229 6.11 6.95 6.91
N GLY A 230 6.17 8.23 6.55
CA GLY A 230 7.19 8.80 5.65
C GLY A 230 8.55 8.99 6.33
N PRO A 231 9.57 9.52 5.62
CA PRO A 231 10.84 9.93 6.23
C PRO A 231 10.64 10.98 7.35
N SER A 232 9.64 11.85 7.18
CA SER A 232 9.30 12.95 8.10
C SER A 232 8.69 12.51 9.45
N TRP A 233 8.67 11.20 9.75
CA TRP A 233 7.82 10.57 10.77
C TRP A 233 7.99 11.11 12.19
N GLN A 234 9.19 11.57 12.56
CA GLN A 234 9.48 12.08 13.91
C GLN A 234 8.84 13.46 14.15
N THR A 235 8.71 14.29 13.11
CA THR A 235 8.35 15.72 13.22
C THR A 235 7.02 16.09 12.57
N ASP A 236 6.64 15.42 11.48
CA ASP A 236 5.34 15.56 10.82
C ASP A 236 4.94 14.22 10.16
N PRO A 237 4.50 13.23 10.96
CA PRO A 237 4.13 11.91 10.45
C PRO A 237 2.89 11.90 9.54
N TRP A 238 2.09 12.97 9.55
CA TRP A 238 0.78 13.00 8.88
C TRP A 238 0.78 13.78 7.56
N SER A 239 1.80 14.61 7.31
CA SER A 239 2.03 15.30 6.02
C SER A 239 1.93 14.38 4.80
N GLU A 240 2.64 13.25 4.82
CA GLU A 240 2.75 12.31 3.71
C GLU A 240 1.76 11.13 3.78
N VAL A 241 0.69 11.24 4.58
CA VAL A 241 -0.29 10.17 4.86
C VAL A 241 -1.68 10.58 4.38
N GLU A 242 -2.43 9.63 3.82
CA GLU A 242 -3.80 9.83 3.33
C GLU A 242 -4.73 10.36 4.44
N ASP A 243 -5.66 11.27 4.12
CA ASP A 243 -6.55 11.87 5.12
C ASP A 243 -7.41 10.86 5.89
N LEU A 244 -7.70 9.70 5.29
CA LEU A 244 -8.43 8.60 5.93
C LEU A 244 -7.60 7.88 7.00
N ASP A 245 -6.28 7.96 6.94
CA ASP A 245 -5.36 7.29 7.87
C ASP A 245 -4.90 8.20 9.02
N LYS A 246 -5.37 9.45 9.10
CA LYS A 246 -5.01 10.42 10.16
C LYS A 246 -5.78 10.18 11.47
N PRO A 247 -5.26 10.56 12.65
CA PRO A 247 -5.84 10.26 13.97
C PRO A 247 -7.32 10.65 14.18
N ASN A 248 -7.79 11.68 13.49
CA ASN A 248 -9.20 12.11 13.52
C ASN A 248 -10.16 11.21 12.72
N ARG A 249 -9.65 10.23 11.97
CA ARG A 249 -10.43 9.26 11.17
C ARG A 249 -10.34 7.81 11.67
N TRP A 250 -9.59 7.56 12.75
CA TRP A 250 -9.40 6.20 13.27
C TRP A 250 -10.69 5.59 13.83
N ASP A 251 -11.08 4.48 13.22
CA ASP A 251 -12.35 3.74 13.37
C ASP A 251 -12.18 2.33 13.96
N ARG A 252 -10.93 1.90 14.19
CA ARG A 252 -10.49 0.58 14.65
C ARG A 252 -9.06 0.66 15.23
N PRO A 253 -8.47 -0.42 15.75
CA PRO A 253 -7.03 -0.48 16.07
C PRO A 253 -6.12 -0.08 14.91
N VAL A 254 -4.94 0.47 15.18
CA VAL A 254 -4.07 1.05 14.16
C VAL A 254 -2.66 0.50 14.28
N LEU A 255 -2.17 -0.12 13.20
CA LEU A 255 -0.82 -0.67 13.12
C LEU A 255 0.10 0.31 12.36
N VAL A 256 0.94 1.02 13.10
CA VAL A 256 1.85 2.05 12.59
C VAL A 256 3.24 1.43 12.39
N ALA A 257 3.67 1.30 11.14
CA ALA A 257 5.02 0.83 10.82
C ALA A 257 6.05 1.96 11.01
N ILE A 258 6.96 1.77 11.95
CA ILE A 258 8.06 2.71 12.22
C ILE A 258 9.19 2.48 11.20
N PRO A 259 9.67 3.51 10.48
CA PRO A 259 10.67 3.30 9.42
C PRO A 259 12.09 2.96 9.89
N GLU A 260 12.40 3.12 11.18
CA GLU A 260 13.76 3.08 11.73
C GLU A 260 13.82 2.22 13.00
N PRO A 261 14.95 1.52 13.28
CA PRO A 261 15.12 0.82 14.55
C PRO A 261 15.15 1.82 15.71
N LEU A 262 14.43 1.53 16.79
CA LEU A 262 14.40 2.39 17.99
C LEU A 262 15.22 1.77 19.13
N ASP A 263 15.89 2.63 19.90
CA ASP A 263 16.55 2.23 21.14
C ASP A 263 15.51 1.79 22.18
N ILE A 264 15.76 0.64 22.80
CA ILE A 264 14.98 0.15 23.94
C ILE A 264 15.83 0.35 25.20
N HIS A 265 15.29 1.08 26.16
CA HIS A 265 15.90 1.33 27.45
C HIS A 265 15.29 0.42 28.54
N GLY A 266 15.96 0.32 29.69
CA GLY A 266 15.49 -0.51 30.81
C GLY A 266 14.10 -0.11 31.29
N GLY A 267 13.29 -1.11 31.66
CA GLY A 267 11.90 -0.89 32.10
C GLY A 267 10.93 -0.60 30.95
N ASN A 268 11.06 -1.29 29.82
CA ASN A 268 10.13 -1.22 28.68
C ASN A 268 9.94 0.19 28.08
N ARG A 269 10.91 1.09 28.24
CA ARG A 269 10.87 2.44 27.64
C ARG A 269 11.46 2.41 26.24
N VAL A 270 10.65 2.67 25.22
CA VAL A 270 11.11 2.79 23.82
C VAL A 270 11.37 4.27 23.51
N ARG A 271 12.59 4.58 23.09
CA ARG A 271 13.07 5.96 22.93
C ARG A 271 12.19 6.74 21.94
N GLY A 272 11.65 7.87 22.40
CA GLY A 272 10.85 8.80 21.59
C GLY A 272 9.39 8.41 21.35
N LEU A 273 8.95 7.16 21.56
CA LEU A 273 7.55 6.77 21.24
C LEU A 273 6.51 7.47 22.12
N GLY A 274 6.79 7.68 23.42
CA GLY A 274 5.88 8.40 24.31
C GLY A 274 5.75 9.87 23.95
N GLU A 275 6.87 10.53 23.67
CA GLU A 275 6.95 11.90 23.14
C GLU A 275 6.20 12.04 21.82
N TRP A 276 6.38 11.07 20.91
CA TRP A 276 5.70 11.01 19.61
C TRP A 276 4.18 10.86 19.77
N LEU A 277 3.70 9.99 20.66
CA LEU A 277 2.27 9.89 20.98
C LEU A 277 1.73 11.20 21.57
N ALA A 278 2.48 11.86 22.45
CA ALA A 278 2.05 13.11 23.08
C ALA A 278 1.93 14.27 22.08
N ALA A 279 2.87 14.35 21.13
CA ALA A 279 2.90 15.40 20.11
C ALA A 279 1.92 15.15 18.95
N HIS A 280 1.86 13.92 18.43
CA HIS A 280 1.24 13.62 17.14
C HIS A 280 -0.10 12.87 17.22
N VAL A 281 -0.46 12.30 18.38
CA VAL A 281 -1.73 11.57 18.58
C VAL A 281 -2.59 12.33 19.60
N PRO A 282 -3.47 13.25 19.15
CA PRO A 282 -4.25 14.10 20.05
C PRO A 282 -5.38 13.34 20.76
N GLN A 283 -5.82 12.22 20.20
CA GLN A 283 -6.88 11.37 20.73
C GLN A 283 -6.67 9.90 20.31
N LYS A 284 -7.34 8.97 20.99
CA LYS A 284 -7.35 7.52 20.71
C LYS A 284 -5.97 6.84 20.85
N ARG A 285 -5.17 7.22 21.85
CA ARG A 285 -3.78 6.74 21.98
C ARG A 285 -3.66 5.23 22.25
N ASN A 286 -4.64 4.63 22.91
CA ASN A 286 -4.65 3.19 23.23
C ASN A 286 -5.03 2.30 22.02
N THR A 287 -5.44 2.90 20.89
CA THR A 287 -5.70 2.13 19.66
C THR A 287 -4.42 1.85 18.85
N VAL A 288 -3.28 2.47 19.21
CA VAL A 288 -2.03 2.42 18.44
C VAL A 288 -1.17 1.20 18.80
N ARG A 289 -0.76 0.46 17.78
CA ARG A 289 0.25 -0.60 17.81
C ARG A 289 1.41 -0.13 16.94
N PHE A 290 2.64 -0.14 17.45
CA PHE A 290 3.83 0.19 16.68
C PHE A 290 4.48 -1.08 16.15
N LEU A 291 4.50 -1.28 14.82
CA LEU A 291 5.27 -2.35 14.19
C LEU A 291 6.72 -1.89 14.08
N LEU A 292 7.64 -2.58 14.77
CA LEU A 292 9.03 -2.13 14.95
C LEU A 292 10.01 -2.93 14.08
N PRO A 293 11.01 -2.28 13.48
CA PRO A 293 12.03 -2.99 12.71
C PRO A 293 12.89 -3.95 13.54
N VAL A 294 13.51 -4.92 12.88
CA VAL A 294 14.50 -5.84 13.48
C VAL A 294 15.65 -5.04 14.11
N ALA A 295 16.12 -5.47 15.28
CA ALA A 295 17.22 -4.79 15.97
C ALA A 295 18.52 -4.82 15.13
N GLY A 296 19.10 -3.64 14.90
CA GLY A 296 20.39 -3.50 14.20
C GLY A 296 20.32 -3.45 12.67
N THR A 297 19.13 -3.50 12.04
CA THR A 297 19.01 -3.19 10.60
C THR A 297 19.13 -1.69 10.35
N LYS A 298 19.53 -1.29 9.13
CA LYS A 298 19.40 0.11 8.68
C LYS A 298 17.91 0.51 8.62
N GLY A 299 17.60 1.81 8.73
CA GLY A 299 16.25 2.33 8.54
C GLY A 299 15.81 2.30 7.07
N MET A 300 14.51 2.13 6.81
CA MET A 300 13.91 1.87 5.48
C MET A 300 14.33 2.86 4.39
N TYR A 301 14.55 4.12 4.73
CA TYR A 301 14.91 5.19 3.77
C TYR A 301 16.41 5.55 3.80
N SER A 302 17.17 4.94 4.71
CA SER A 302 18.63 5.06 4.83
C SER A 302 19.38 3.82 4.31
N ASP A 303 18.65 2.75 4.00
CA ASP A 303 19.19 1.51 3.47
C ASP A 303 19.40 1.59 1.96
N ALA A 304 20.62 1.93 1.54
CA ALA A 304 20.98 2.08 0.13
C ALA A 304 20.68 0.84 -0.73
N ASP A 305 20.77 -0.37 -0.16
CA ASP A 305 20.50 -1.62 -0.86
C ASP A 305 18.99 -1.79 -1.12
N LEU A 306 18.17 -1.43 -0.13
CA LEU A 306 16.71 -1.40 -0.26
C LEU A 306 16.24 -0.26 -1.19
N ALA A 307 16.88 0.90 -1.15
CA ALA A 307 16.61 2.01 -2.07
C ALA A 307 16.94 1.60 -3.52
N PHE A 308 18.09 0.98 -3.76
CA PHE A 308 18.46 0.46 -5.09
C PHE A 308 17.45 -0.59 -5.61
N ALA A 309 17.02 -1.53 -4.76
CA ALA A 309 15.97 -2.50 -5.10
C ALA A 309 14.62 -1.81 -5.39
N ALA A 310 14.24 -0.81 -4.59
CA ALA A 310 13.02 -0.02 -4.78
C ALA A 310 13.02 0.73 -6.12
N ARG A 311 14.13 1.39 -6.46
CA ARG A 311 14.33 2.07 -7.74
C ARG A 311 14.20 1.10 -8.92
N CYS A 312 14.84 -0.07 -8.86
CA CYS A 312 14.75 -1.08 -9.91
C CYS A 312 13.31 -1.63 -10.08
N SER A 313 12.60 -1.90 -8.98
CA SER A 313 11.19 -2.31 -9.03
C SER A 313 10.29 -1.19 -9.56
N TYR A 314 10.50 0.07 -9.14
CA TYR A 314 9.72 1.23 -9.61
C TYR A 314 9.88 1.44 -11.13
N LEU A 315 11.11 1.39 -11.64
CA LEU A 315 11.37 1.52 -13.08
C LEU A 315 10.62 0.45 -13.90
N THR A 316 10.70 -0.82 -13.48
CA THR A 316 10.12 -1.95 -14.23
C THR A 316 8.64 -2.21 -13.97
N SER A 317 8.10 -1.77 -12.83
CA SER A 317 6.68 -1.93 -12.46
C SER A 317 5.81 -0.72 -12.80
N ILE A 318 6.39 0.49 -12.81
CA ILE A 318 5.63 1.74 -12.90
C ILE A 318 6.16 2.63 -14.03
N ALA A 319 7.42 3.08 -13.97
CA ALA A 319 7.90 4.14 -14.86
C ALA A 319 8.01 3.73 -16.34
N TRP A 320 8.44 2.49 -16.61
CA TRP A 320 8.65 1.95 -17.96
C TRP A 320 7.75 0.75 -18.26
N ARG A 321 6.66 0.59 -17.50
CA ARG A 321 5.74 -0.56 -17.55
C ARG A 321 5.13 -0.83 -18.94
N ASP A 322 5.03 0.22 -19.77
CA ASP A 322 4.37 0.20 -21.08
C ASP A 322 5.31 -0.32 -22.20
N ASP A 323 6.60 -0.53 -21.89
CA ASP A 323 7.58 -1.18 -22.79
C ASP A 323 7.78 -2.64 -22.35
N LEU A 324 7.41 -3.56 -23.25
CA LEU A 324 7.41 -5.01 -23.06
C LEU A 324 8.76 -5.56 -22.58
N ARG A 325 9.88 -4.90 -22.91
CA ARG A 325 11.24 -5.32 -22.50
C ARG A 325 11.44 -5.23 -20.99
N TYR A 326 10.86 -4.21 -20.35
CA TYR A 326 10.92 -4.05 -18.89
C TYR A 326 9.82 -4.85 -18.19
N GLN A 327 8.66 -5.01 -18.83
CA GLN A 327 7.60 -5.90 -18.34
C GLN A 327 8.11 -7.35 -18.19
N ALA A 328 8.87 -7.85 -19.17
CA ALA A 328 9.42 -9.22 -19.18
C ALA A 328 10.42 -9.51 -18.05
N ILE A 329 11.11 -8.49 -17.52
CA ILE A 329 12.13 -8.61 -16.45
C ILE A 329 11.65 -8.06 -15.10
N ARG A 330 10.38 -7.60 -15.01
CA ARG A 330 9.81 -7.00 -13.80
C ARG A 330 9.92 -7.90 -12.57
N GLY A 331 9.74 -9.22 -12.74
CA GLY A 331 9.84 -10.19 -11.64
C GLY A 331 11.23 -10.24 -11.01
N ASP A 332 12.28 -10.07 -11.81
CA ASP A 332 13.68 -10.10 -11.37
C ASP A 332 14.01 -8.94 -10.40
N PHE A 333 13.35 -7.79 -10.59
CA PHE A 333 13.61 -6.56 -9.85
C PHE A 333 12.56 -6.26 -8.76
N ASP A 334 11.31 -6.71 -8.89
CA ASP A 334 10.31 -6.58 -7.83
C ASP A 334 10.54 -7.56 -6.67
N ARG A 335 11.05 -8.76 -6.96
CA ARG A 335 11.29 -9.79 -5.95
C ARG A 335 12.32 -9.38 -4.88
N PRO A 336 13.51 -8.84 -5.19
CA PRO A 336 14.48 -8.42 -4.17
C PRO A 336 13.95 -7.35 -3.20
N LEU A 337 13.12 -6.40 -3.69
CA LEU A 337 12.44 -5.42 -2.86
C LEU A 337 11.48 -6.11 -1.87
N ARG A 338 10.60 -6.98 -2.38
CA ARG A 338 9.61 -7.68 -1.54
C ARG A 338 10.27 -8.63 -0.53
N ASP A 339 11.24 -9.43 -0.96
CA ASP A 339 11.92 -10.39 -0.10
C ASP A 339 12.76 -9.67 0.98
N SER A 340 13.28 -8.47 0.70
CA SER A 340 13.87 -7.58 1.71
C SER A 340 12.83 -7.05 2.71
N LEU A 341 11.71 -6.49 2.22
CA LEU A 341 10.66 -5.91 3.06
C LEU A 341 9.98 -6.92 3.98
N LYS A 342 9.79 -8.17 3.54
CA LYS A 342 9.21 -9.27 4.35
C LYS A 342 9.98 -9.52 5.65
N GLN A 343 11.28 -9.20 5.67
CA GLN A 343 12.18 -9.48 6.78
C GLN A 343 12.49 -8.25 7.65
N ARG A 344 11.87 -7.08 7.39
CA ARG A 344 12.22 -5.85 8.10
C ARG A 344 11.60 -5.72 9.50
N PHE A 345 10.53 -6.45 9.84
CA PHE A 345 9.80 -6.33 11.11
C PHE A 345 9.67 -7.70 11.80
N ASP A 346 9.93 -7.76 13.11
CA ASP A 346 9.89 -8.99 13.93
C ASP A 346 9.04 -8.88 15.21
N ARG A 347 8.52 -7.70 15.51
CA ARG A 347 7.84 -7.38 16.78
C ARG A 347 6.95 -6.16 16.68
N PHE A 348 6.02 -6.05 17.62
CA PHE A 348 5.22 -4.85 17.84
C PHE A 348 5.36 -4.33 19.27
N ALA A 349 4.96 -3.09 19.49
CA ALA A 349 4.85 -2.46 20.80
C ALA A 349 3.47 -1.80 20.99
N VAL A 350 2.91 -1.91 22.19
CA VAL A 350 1.68 -1.22 22.62
C VAL A 350 1.94 -0.41 23.89
N LEU A 351 1.18 0.66 24.09
CA LEU A 351 1.32 1.53 25.26
C LEU A 351 0.88 0.79 26.52
N GLN A 352 1.79 0.62 27.48
CA GLN A 352 1.51 -0.02 28.77
C GLN A 352 1.14 1.05 29.81
N ALA A 353 2.05 1.97 30.14
CA ALA A 353 1.79 3.04 31.10
C ALA A 353 1.97 4.43 30.47
N TRP A 354 0.99 5.31 30.68
CA TRP A 354 0.94 6.64 30.08
C TRP A 354 1.30 7.76 31.06
N ASN A 355 2.31 8.55 30.72
CA ASN A 355 2.71 9.75 31.47
C ASN A 355 2.62 11.01 30.61
N TYR A 356 1.46 11.68 30.63
CA TYR A 356 1.27 12.94 29.89
C TYR A 356 2.20 14.08 30.36
N ARG A 357 2.67 14.05 31.62
CA ARG A 357 3.52 15.11 32.19
C ARG A 357 4.99 14.94 31.83
N SER A 358 5.42 13.69 31.67
CA SER A 358 6.75 13.28 31.23
C SER A 358 6.61 12.13 30.22
N PRO A 359 6.31 12.42 28.94
CA PRO A 359 6.12 11.41 27.90
C PRO A 359 7.36 10.52 27.67
N GLU A 360 8.54 10.98 28.06
CA GLU A 360 9.80 10.23 28.10
C GLU A 360 9.80 9.06 29.10
N GLU A 361 8.82 9.02 30.02
CA GLU A 361 8.66 7.96 31.02
C GLU A 361 7.65 6.86 30.64
N CYS A 362 6.89 7.05 29.56
CA CYS A 362 5.90 6.07 29.08
C CYS A 362 6.56 4.71 28.79
N THR A 363 5.92 3.64 29.25
CA THR A 363 6.37 2.25 29.01
C THR A 363 5.51 1.59 27.93
N PHE A 364 6.13 0.66 27.20
CA PHE A 364 5.50 -0.05 26.10
C PHE A 364 5.74 -1.55 26.23
N GLU A 365 4.67 -2.33 26.28
CA GLU A 365 4.78 -3.78 26.22
C GLU A 365 5.10 -4.21 24.78
N MET A 366 6.01 -5.18 24.64
CA MET A 366 6.64 -5.52 23.36
C MET A 366 6.58 -7.02 23.10
N GLU A 367 5.97 -7.41 21.98
CA GLU A 367 5.75 -8.81 21.64
C GLU A 367 6.23 -9.16 20.23
N ARG A 368 6.68 -10.41 20.05
CA ARG A 368 7.25 -10.88 18.77
C ARG A 368 6.16 -11.33 17.81
N VAL A 369 6.30 -10.95 16.54
CA VAL A 369 5.42 -11.38 15.44
C VAL A 369 6.12 -12.48 14.64
N GLY A 370 5.60 -13.71 14.73
CA GLY A 370 6.07 -14.83 13.90
C GLY A 370 5.45 -14.88 12.49
N ALA A 371 4.40 -14.10 12.24
CA ALA A 371 3.73 -13.99 10.94
C ALA A 371 4.51 -13.10 9.96
N GLN A 372 4.20 -13.24 8.66
CA GLN A 372 4.79 -12.42 7.60
C GLN A 372 3.70 -11.89 6.66
N GLY A 373 3.95 -10.72 6.06
CA GLY A 373 3.03 -10.09 5.09
C GLY A 373 1.65 -9.81 5.68
N GLU A 374 0.59 -10.12 4.92
CA GLU A 374 -0.82 -9.89 5.27
C GLU A 374 -1.28 -10.59 6.57
N GLY A 375 -0.53 -11.57 7.06
CA GLY A 375 -0.79 -12.20 8.36
C GLY A 375 -0.35 -11.37 9.58
N ILE A 376 0.48 -10.34 9.39
CA ILE A 376 1.03 -9.54 10.51
C ILE A 376 -0.06 -8.80 11.30
N PRO A 377 -1.01 -8.05 10.69
CA PRO A 377 -2.02 -7.33 11.46
C PRO A 377 -2.91 -8.26 12.28
N THR A 378 -3.31 -9.41 11.73
CA THR A 378 -4.11 -10.41 12.44
C THR A 378 -3.34 -11.00 13.62
N ALA A 379 -2.08 -11.42 13.40
CA ALA A 379 -1.25 -12.00 14.46
C ALA A 379 -0.91 -11.01 15.59
N VAL A 380 -0.86 -9.70 15.31
CA VAL A 380 -0.71 -8.66 16.34
C VAL A 380 -1.93 -8.60 17.24
N GLU A 381 -3.15 -8.52 16.68
CA GLU A 381 -4.38 -8.46 17.49
C GLU A 381 -4.69 -9.79 18.19
N GLU A 382 -4.33 -10.93 17.60
CA GLU A 382 -4.40 -12.25 18.24
C GLU A 382 -3.52 -12.32 19.48
N LYS A 383 -2.22 -12.00 19.38
CA LYS A 383 -1.29 -11.98 20.54
C LYS A 383 -1.71 -10.96 21.59
N LEU A 384 -2.21 -9.80 21.17
CA LEU A 384 -2.70 -8.76 22.07
C LEU A 384 -3.91 -9.24 22.89
N LEU A 385 -4.78 -10.08 22.30
CA LEU A 385 -5.89 -10.72 23.01
C LEU A 385 -5.46 -11.92 23.88
N THR A 386 -4.49 -12.74 23.45
CA THR A 386 -4.11 -13.95 24.20
C THR A 386 -3.07 -13.72 25.29
N ASP A 387 -2.17 -12.75 25.09
CA ASP A 387 -0.96 -12.60 25.89
C ASP A 387 -0.98 -11.35 26.76
N LEU A 388 -1.62 -10.25 26.29
CA LEU A 388 -1.52 -8.91 26.90
C LEU A 388 -2.83 -8.39 27.53
N PHE A 389 -3.99 -8.92 27.13
CA PHE A 389 -5.29 -8.46 27.62
C PHE A 389 -5.69 -9.18 28.92
N ASP A 390 -5.66 -8.48 30.06
CA ASP A 390 -6.15 -9.00 31.34
C ASP A 390 -7.69 -8.97 31.44
N PRO A 391 -8.39 -10.12 31.41
CA PRO A 391 -9.84 -10.15 31.51
C PRO A 391 -10.38 -9.76 32.89
N ALA A 392 -9.57 -9.86 33.95
CA ALA A 392 -9.99 -9.52 35.31
C ALA A 392 -9.95 -8.01 35.56
N ALA A 393 -8.91 -7.31 35.07
CA ALA A 393 -8.88 -5.85 35.05
C ALA A 393 -10.01 -5.27 34.18
N PHE A 394 -10.25 -5.87 33.00
CA PHE A 394 -11.36 -5.48 32.13
C PHE A 394 -12.74 -5.72 32.77
N GLU A 395 -12.94 -6.87 33.41
CA GLU A 395 -14.19 -7.16 34.14
C GLU A 395 -14.44 -6.16 35.27
N ALA A 396 -13.40 -5.77 36.01
CA ALA A 396 -13.52 -4.77 37.08
C ALA A 396 -14.00 -3.41 36.52
N LEU A 397 -13.43 -2.94 35.41
CA LEU A 397 -13.87 -1.72 34.73
C LEU A 397 -15.34 -1.81 34.28
N VAL A 398 -15.70 -2.88 33.56
CA VAL A 398 -17.08 -3.10 33.09
C VAL A 398 -18.09 -3.16 34.25
N LEU A 399 -17.68 -3.66 35.42
CA LEU A 399 -18.50 -3.69 36.63
C LEU A 399 -18.67 -2.33 37.33
N GLU A 400 -17.77 -1.37 37.15
CA GLU A 400 -17.98 0.01 37.61
C GLU A 400 -18.89 0.78 36.64
N GLU A 401 -18.65 0.68 35.33
CA GLU A 401 -19.49 1.31 34.29
C GLU A 401 -20.95 0.83 34.35
N ALA A 402 -21.15 -0.45 34.68
CA ALA A 402 -22.47 -1.05 34.89
C ALA A 402 -23.15 -0.62 36.21
N ARG A 403 -22.43 -0.02 37.18
CA ARG A 403 -23.04 0.65 38.35
C ARG A 403 -23.53 2.03 37.97
N GLU A 404 -22.72 2.78 37.23
CA GLU A 404 -23.10 4.11 36.72
C GLU A 404 -24.18 4.04 35.62
N SER A 405 -24.43 2.85 35.08
CA SER A 405 -25.42 2.57 34.02
C SER A 405 -25.15 3.35 32.73
N ARG A 406 -23.87 3.49 32.39
CA ARG A 406 -23.36 4.19 31.19
C ARG A 406 -23.65 3.44 29.89
N LEU A 407 -23.40 4.08 28.75
CA LEU A 407 -23.48 3.47 27.43
C LEU A 407 -22.17 2.77 27.06
N MET A 408 -22.28 1.72 26.24
CA MET A 408 -21.15 1.02 25.63
C MET A 408 -20.28 1.97 24.79
N GLY A 409 -20.86 3.05 24.23
CA GLY A 409 -20.11 4.11 23.57
C GLY A 409 -19.17 4.87 24.50
N ASP A 410 -19.58 5.12 25.75
CA ASP A 410 -18.79 5.83 26.75
C ASP A 410 -17.57 4.98 27.16
N LEU A 411 -17.81 3.71 27.52
CA LEU A 411 -16.76 2.72 27.81
C LEU A 411 -15.78 2.53 26.64
N LEU A 412 -16.26 2.55 25.39
CA LEU A 412 -15.38 2.44 24.21
C LEU A 412 -14.49 3.66 23.99
N ASP A 413 -15.01 4.87 24.24
CA ASP A 413 -14.23 6.09 24.08
C ASP A 413 -13.31 6.35 25.29
N GLU A 414 -13.67 5.86 26.50
CA GLU A 414 -12.76 5.80 27.66
C GLU A 414 -11.60 4.83 27.39
N LEU A 415 -11.89 3.57 26.97
CA LEU A 415 -10.85 2.58 26.64
C LEU A 415 -10.01 2.93 25.40
N ALA A 416 -10.47 3.82 24.51
CA ALA A 416 -9.67 4.29 23.39
C ALA A 416 -8.50 5.20 23.83
N GLU A 417 -8.57 5.78 25.03
CA GLU A 417 -7.46 6.47 25.67
C GLU A 417 -6.79 5.58 26.75
N PRO A 418 -5.51 5.81 27.04
CA PRO A 418 -4.86 5.20 28.19
C PRO A 418 -5.33 5.89 29.49
N PRO A 419 -5.32 5.17 30.62
CA PRO A 419 -5.63 5.75 31.93
C PRO A 419 -4.66 6.88 32.31
N PRO A 420 -5.07 7.79 33.21
CA PRO A 420 -4.15 8.77 33.80
C PRO A 420 -3.06 8.06 34.61
N SER A 421 -1.89 8.69 34.71
CA SER A 421 -0.60 8.14 35.19
C SER A 421 -0.56 7.62 36.63
N ASN A 422 -1.68 7.63 37.33
CA ASN A 422 -1.87 7.20 38.71
C ASN A 422 -2.99 6.16 38.87
N ALA A 423 -3.61 5.68 37.78
CA ALA A 423 -4.72 4.74 37.80
C ALA A 423 -4.33 3.30 37.40
N GLY A 424 -3.17 3.10 36.76
CA GLY A 424 -2.62 1.78 36.41
C GLY A 424 -2.11 1.71 34.97
N ASP A 425 -1.90 0.48 34.52
CA ASP A 425 -1.55 0.16 33.13
C ASP A 425 -2.81 0.21 32.24
N ALA A 426 -2.63 0.45 30.94
CA ALA A 426 -3.69 0.51 29.95
C ALA A 426 -4.20 -0.90 29.59
N ILE A 427 -5.51 -1.10 29.68
CA ILE A 427 -6.15 -2.32 29.15
C ILE A 427 -6.14 -2.22 27.61
N PRO A 428 -5.54 -3.17 26.86
CA PRO A 428 -5.39 -3.03 25.41
C PRO A 428 -6.73 -2.93 24.66
N PHE A 429 -6.94 -1.84 23.89
CA PHE A 429 -8.20 -1.60 23.18
C PHE A 429 -8.40 -2.57 21.99
N LEU A 430 -9.24 -3.59 22.15
CA LEU A 430 -9.51 -4.63 21.13
C LEU A 430 -10.36 -4.18 19.91
N GLY A 431 -10.70 -2.90 19.80
CA GLY A 431 -11.70 -2.40 18.83
C GLY A 431 -13.15 -2.64 19.27
N ASP A 432 -14.09 -1.82 18.75
CA ASP A 432 -15.50 -1.82 19.17
C ASP A 432 -16.13 -3.23 19.23
N THR A 433 -15.89 -4.07 18.22
CA THR A 433 -16.39 -5.46 18.19
C THR A 433 -15.67 -6.37 19.18
N GLY A 434 -14.34 -6.28 19.31
CA GLY A 434 -13.55 -7.14 20.19
C GLY A 434 -13.88 -6.90 21.66
N ILE A 435 -13.87 -5.62 22.07
CA ILE A 435 -14.29 -5.18 23.41
C ILE A 435 -15.71 -5.66 23.71
N TYR A 436 -16.64 -5.55 22.76
CA TYR A 436 -18.03 -5.94 23.00
C TYR A 436 -18.22 -7.47 23.10
N GLU A 437 -17.44 -8.30 22.39
CA GLU A 437 -17.44 -9.75 22.60
C GLU A 437 -16.97 -10.12 24.01
N GLU A 438 -15.97 -9.43 24.57
CA GLU A 438 -15.55 -9.61 25.97
C GLU A 438 -16.63 -9.17 26.96
N VAL A 439 -17.32 -8.04 26.72
CA VAL A 439 -18.51 -7.63 27.50
C VAL A 439 -19.59 -8.72 27.48
N LEU A 440 -19.86 -9.31 26.30
CA LEU A 440 -20.86 -10.38 26.16
C LEU A 440 -20.49 -11.65 26.95
N LYS A 441 -19.20 -11.93 27.19
CA LYS A 441 -18.75 -13.01 28.11
C LYS A 441 -19.08 -12.68 29.58
N ILE A 442 -18.85 -11.44 30.03
CA ILE A 442 -19.17 -11.01 31.40
C ILE A 442 -20.70 -11.06 31.65
N VAL A 443 -21.49 -10.72 30.62
CA VAL A 443 -22.96 -10.85 30.63
C VAL A 443 -23.38 -12.33 30.63
N ALA A 444 -22.68 -13.20 29.90
CA ALA A 444 -22.92 -14.65 29.92
C ALA A 444 -22.62 -15.28 31.29
N GLN A 445 -21.60 -14.79 31.99
CA GLN A 445 -21.32 -15.13 33.40
C GLN A 445 -22.38 -14.60 34.38
N GLY A 446 -23.31 -13.76 33.93
CA GLY A 446 -24.41 -13.21 34.73
C GLY A 446 -24.01 -12.06 35.66
N LYS A 447 -22.81 -11.50 35.49
CA LYS A 447 -22.26 -10.44 36.37
C LYS A 447 -22.84 -9.06 36.06
N ILE A 448 -23.19 -8.80 34.79
CA ILE A 448 -23.89 -7.60 34.31
C ILE A 448 -25.01 -7.98 33.32
N VAL A 449 -25.81 -6.99 32.94
CA VAL A 449 -26.87 -7.07 31.93
C VAL A 449 -26.76 -5.91 30.94
N LEU A 450 -27.36 -6.06 29.76
CA LEU A 450 -27.32 -5.07 28.67
C LEU A 450 -28.73 -4.59 28.31
N ASN A 451 -28.95 -3.28 28.26
CA ASN A 451 -30.18 -2.71 27.72
C ASN A 451 -29.99 -2.45 26.21
N VAL A 452 -30.70 -3.20 25.37
CA VAL A 452 -30.59 -3.11 23.92
C VAL A 452 -31.93 -2.65 23.36
N GLY A 453 -32.04 -1.35 23.05
CA GLY A 453 -33.27 -0.73 22.53
C GLY A 453 -34.46 -0.80 23.49
N GLY A 454 -34.22 -0.69 24.80
CA GLY A 454 -35.26 -0.81 25.85
C GLY A 454 -35.50 -2.24 26.35
N THR A 455 -34.80 -3.24 25.80
CA THR A 455 -34.88 -4.65 26.23
C THR A 455 -33.64 -5.05 27.02
N TRP A 456 -33.80 -5.40 28.29
CA TRP A 456 -32.71 -5.96 29.10
C TRP A 456 -32.40 -7.41 28.71
N VAL A 457 -31.12 -7.70 28.48
CA VAL A 457 -30.58 -9.02 28.11
C VAL A 457 -29.50 -9.43 29.12
N GLY A 458 -29.53 -10.68 29.55
CA GLY A 458 -28.56 -11.26 30.49
C GLY A 458 -28.53 -12.79 30.43
N ARG A 459 -27.76 -13.41 31.33
CA ARG A 459 -27.83 -14.86 31.58
C ARG A 459 -29.23 -15.25 32.05
N LEU A 460 -29.84 -16.25 31.41
CA LEU A 460 -31.07 -16.87 31.91
C LEU A 460 -30.73 -17.92 32.97
N HIS A 461 -31.56 -18.02 34.01
CA HIS A 461 -31.41 -18.96 35.13
C HIS A 461 -31.32 -20.45 34.72
N GLU A 462 -31.80 -20.78 33.52
CA GLU A 462 -31.83 -22.11 32.92
C GLU A 462 -30.52 -22.52 32.20
N TYR A 463 -29.53 -21.61 32.07
CA TYR A 463 -28.24 -21.90 31.43
C TYR A 463 -27.16 -22.23 32.47
N GLU A 464 -26.95 -23.52 32.69
CA GLU A 464 -25.86 -24.07 33.53
C GLU A 464 -24.47 -23.76 32.96
N SER A 465 -24.33 -23.67 31.64
CA SER A 465 -23.05 -23.48 30.93
C SER A 465 -22.92 -22.08 30.33
N ASP A 466 -21.75 -21.47 30.54
CA ASP A 466 -21.39 -20.15 30.04
C ASP A 466 -21.40 -20.08 28.50
N ASP A 467 -21.05 -21.17 27.80
CA ASP A 467 -21.17 -21.26 26.33
C ASP A 467 -22.61 -21.15 25.85
N GLN A 468 -23.56 -21.73 26.60
CA GLN A 468 -24.99 -21.67 26.26
C GLN A 468 -25.53 -20.26 26.53
N ALA A 469 -25.16 -19.68 27.68
CA ALA A 469 -25.49 -18.31 28.03
C ALA A 469 -24.92 -17.32 26.99
N LEU A 470 -23.67 -17.48 26.56
CA LEU A 470 -23.01 -16.62 25.57
C LEU A 470 -23.68 -16.71 24.20
N ARG A 471 -24.05 -17.90 23.74
CA ARG A 471 -24.81 -18.08 22.49
C ARG A 471 -26.17 -17.36 22.56
N HIS A 472 -26.90 -17.51 23.66
CA HIS A 472 -28.15 -16.79 23.88
C HIS A 472 -27.94 -15.25 23.88
N VAL A 473 -27.06 -14.77 24.76
CA VAL A 473 -26.75 -13.34 24.93
C VAL A 473 -26.30 -12.70 23.61
N ARG A 474 -25.37 -13.32 22.88
CA ARG A 474 -24.90 -12.85 21.57
C ARG A 474 -26.04 -12.81 20.54
N SER A 475 -26.90 -13.83 20.48
CA SER A 475 -28.06 -13.84 19.56
C SER A 475 -29.13 -12.77 19.83
N ARG A 476 -29.15 -12.18 21.04
CA ARG A 476 -30.09 -11.12 21.43
C ARG A 476 -29.46 -9.73 21.40
N ALA A 477 -28.27 -9.60 21.98
CA ALA A 477 -27.61 -8.32 22.27
C ALA A 477 -26.52 -7.92 21.27
N PHE A 478 -26.02 -8.82 20.41
CA PHE A 478 -24.98 -8.42 19.45
C PHE A 478 -25.49 -7.33 18.49
N ARG A 479 -24.71 -6.26 18.33
CA ARG A 479 -24.97 -5.06 17.54
C ARG A 479 -23.64 -4.55 16.99
N THR A 480 -23.66 -3.58 16.07
CA THR A 480 -22.45 -3.00 15.49
C THR A 480 -22.60 -1.50 15.28
N GLY A 481 -21.48 -0.76 15.31
CA GLY A 481 -21.46 0.68 15.04
C GLY A 481 -22.32 1.49 16.02
N GLN A 482 -23.17 2.38 15.51
CA GLN A 482 -24.01 3.25 16.34
C GLN A 482 -25.01 2.48 17.22
N GLU A 483 -25.54 1.34 16.76
CA GLU A 483 -26.45 0.52 17.58
C GLU A 483 -25.73 -0.16 18.75
N LEU A 484 -24.45 -0.51 18.58
CA LEU A 484 -23.60 -1.04 19.65
C LEU A 484 -23.34 0.06 20.69
N ARG A 485 -22.96 1.25 20.24
CA ARG A 485 -22.61 2.39 21.12
C ARG A 485 -23.81 2.90 21.94
N GLN A 486 -25.04 2.60 21.54
CA GLN A 486 -26.28 2.90 22.28
C GLN A 486 -26.73 1.81 23.26
N VAL A 487 -26.02 0.69 23.37
CA VAL A 487 -26.31 -0.33 24.39
C VAL A 487 -25.97 0.21 25.77
N GLN A 488 -26.88 0.13 26.73
CA GLN A 488 -26.62 0.51 28.11
C GLN A 488 -26.06 -0.67 28.91
N LEU A 489 -25.06 -0.43 29.74
CA LEU A 489 -24.59 -1.37 30.75
C LEU A 489 -25.47 -1.28 32.01
N GLY A 490 -25.55 -2.35 32.80
CA GLY A 490 -26.28 -2.34 34.06
C GLY A 490 -26.00 -3.54 34.96
N LEU A 491 -26.17 -3.37 36.27
CA LEU A 491 -26.15 -4.48 37.21
C LEU A 491 -27.40 -5.38 37.06
N PRO A 492 -27.32 -6.70 37.35
CA PRO A 492 -28.49 -7.60 37.24
C PRO A 492 -29.71 -7.17 38.06
N ALA A 493 -29.49 -6.45 39.17
CA ALA A 493 -30.55 -5.87 40.00
C ALA A 493 -31.39 -4.77 39.30
N ALA A 494 -30.93 -4.21 38.18
CA ALA A 494 -31.71 -3.27 37.38
C ALA A 494 -32.91 -3.93 36.66
N VAL A 495 -32.88 -5.26 36.46
CA VAL A 495 -33.92 -6.03 35.76
C VAL A 495 -35.11 -6.33 36.69
N GLY A 496 -35.74 -5.27 37.20
CA GLY A 496 -36.92 -5.34 38.07
C GLY A 496 -37.79 -4.08 38.12
N GLY A 497 -37.42 -3.02 37.37
CA GLY A 497 -37.98 -1.67 37.49
C GLY A 497 -39.35 -1.42 36.84
N THR A 498 -40.33 -2.33 36.94
CA THR A 498 -41.70 -2.05 36.47
C THR A 498 -42.48 -1.15 37.44
N THR A 499 -42.09 0.13 37.54
CA THR A 499 -42.95 1.22 38.01
C THR A 499 -42.37 2.58 37.64
N VAL A 500 -43.10 3.35 36.83
CA VAL A 500 -42.82 4.79 36.65
C VAL A 500 -43.40 5.53 37.86
N ALA A 501 -42.63 5.57 38.95
CA ALA A 501 -42.89 6.47 40.06
C ALA A 501 -42.27 7.83 39.75
N GLY A 502 -43.10 8.81 39.37
CA GLY A 502 -42.66 10.18 39.14
C GLY A 502 -42.15 10.86 40.42
N PRO A 503 -41.41 11.99 40.32
CA PRO A 503 -40.83 12.66 41.49
C PRO A 503 -41.88 13.05 42.52
N GLY A 504 -41.69 12.60 43.78
CA GLY A 504 -42.57 12.94 44.88
C GLY A 504 -42.53 14.45 45.18
N PRO A 505 -43.69 15.12 45.42
CA PRO A 505 -43.72 16.55 45.71
C PRO A 505 -43.08 16.84 47.07
N ARG A 506 -42.30 17.93 47.15
CA ARG A 506 -41.82 18.47 48.44
C ARG A 506 -43.00 18.93 49.31
N PRO A 507 -42.91 18.82 50.65
CA PRO A 507 -43.83 19.51 51.54
C PRO A 507 -43.69 21.04 51.41
N PRO A 508 -44.78 21.81 51.51
CA PRO A 508 -44.74 23.27 51.45
C PRO A 508 -44.30 23.87 52.78
N ASP A 509 -43.47 24.91 52.71
CA ASP A 509 -43.17 25.78 53.85
C ASP A 509 -44.28 26.83 54.06
N VAL A 510 -44.34 27.46 55.24
CA VAL A 510 -45.50 28.21 55.72
C VAL A 510 -45.27 29.74 55.72
N THR A 511 -46.36 30.53 55.59
CA THR A 511 -46.45 32.02 55.74
C THR A 511 -45.76 32.86 54.64
N SER A 512 -46.30 33.97 54.12
CA SER A 512 -47.49 34.79 54.48
C SER A 512 -48.16 35.40 53.23
N GLY A 513 -49.41 35.91 53.37
CA GLY A 513 -50.11 36.73 52.36
C GLY A 513 -49.67 38.22 52.33
N PRO A 514 -50.40 39.16 51.65
CA PRO A 514 -51.86 39.14 51.45
C PRO A 514 -52.43 39.56 50.04
N THR A 515 -53.55 38.91 49.67
CA THR A 515 -54.84 39.46 49.15
C THR A 515 -54.91 40.47 47.96
N VAL A 516 -55.79 40.21 46.96
CA VAL A 516 -56.93 41.08 46.48
C VAL A 516 -57.45 40.71 45.06
N VAL A 517 -58.68 40.17 45.00
CA VAL A 517 -59.81 40.39 44.02
C VAL A 517 -59.66 40.07 42.49
N ALA A 518 -60.76 39.55 41.91
CA ALA A 518 -61.03 39.37 40.46
C ALA A 518 -62.28 40.20 40.03
N PRO A 519 -62.61 40.43 38.72
CA PRO A 519 -63.33 39.41 37.90
C PRO A 519 -63.15 39.49 36.35
N THR A 520 -63.94 38.67 35.62
CA THR A 520 -64.29 38.64 34.17
C THR A 520 -65.21 39.83 33.72
N PRO A 521 -65.70 40.02 32.45
CA PRO A 521 -66.04 39.05 31.35
C PRO A 521 -65.83 39.49 29.84
N GLU A 522 -66.32 38.64 28.90
CA GLU A 522 -66.97 38.85 27.54
C GLU A 522 -66.58 40.01 26.56
N GLY A 523 -66.71 39.95 25.21
CA GLY A 523 -67.05 38.87 24.23
C GLY A 523 -67.67 39.36 22.87
N VAL A 524 -67.49 38.60 21.74
CA VAL A 524 -68.34 38.60 20.48
C VAL A 524 -68.23 39.85 19.52
N PRO A 525 -68.59 39.91 18.18
CA PRO A 525 -69.16 38.95 17.18
C PRO A 525 -68.43 38.79 15.78
N THR A 526 -69.03 37.95 14.89
CA THR A 526 -68.78 37.71 13.43
C THR A 526 -69.59 38.63 12.47
N PRO A 527 -69.31 38.73 11.15
CA PRO A 527 -70.03 37.96 10.06
C PRO A 527 -69.15 37.60 8.81
N GLU A 528 -69.34 36.53 8.00
CA GLU A 528 -70.37 36.11 6.98
C GLU A 528 -70.00 36.44 5.49
N ALA A 529 -70.54 35.72 4.49
CA ALA A 529 -70.02 35.67 3.08
C ALA A 529 -71.07 35.39 1.95
N PRO A 530 -70.75 35.63 0.65
CA PRO A 530 -71.47 35.04 -0.50
C PRO A 530 -70.59 34.55 -1.72
N GLY A 531 -71.17 33.75 -2.64
CA GLY A 531 -70.60 33.30 -3.96
C GLY A 531 -71.34 33.91 -5.19
N PRO A 532 -71.62 33.21 -6.33
CA PRO A 532 -71.19 31.87 -6.85
C PRO A 532 -71.05 31.70 -8.42
N VAL A 533 -70.91 30.44 -8.94
CA VAL A 533 -71.06 29.92 -10.37
C VAL A 533 -69.99 30.39 -11.43
N VAL A 534 -69.73 29.91 -12.69
CA VAL A 534 -70.16 28.91 -13.76
C VAL A 534 -68.85 28.54 -14.58
N ILE A 535 -68.52 27.41 -15.27
CA ILE A 535 -69.14 26.18 -15.88
C ILE A 535 -69.67 26.37 -17.34
N PRO A 536 -69.49 25.47 -18.37
CA PRO A 536 -68.68 24.23 -18.55
C PRO A 536 -67.41 24.47 -19.46
N PRO A 537 -67.04 23.87 -20.65
CA PRO A 537 -67.62 22.88 -21.62
C PRO A 537 -66.90 21.48 -21.68
N ARG A 538 -66.71 20.82 -22.88
CA ARG A 538 -66.43 19.36 -23.02
C ARG A 538 -65.95 18.83 -24.41
N GLU A 539 -65.01 17.86 -24.46
CA GLU A 539 -64.78 16.73 -25.44
C GLU A 539 -63.32 16.18 -25.27
N GLY A 540 -62.95 14.90 -25.50
CA GLY A 540 -63.70 13.66 -25.74
C GLY A 540 -62.81 12.39 -25.84
N ASP A 541 -63.24 11.30 -25.16
CA ASP A 541 -62.86 9.86 -25.23
C ASP A 541 -61.39 9.35 -25.15
N GLY A 542 -61.20 8.12 -24.62
CA GLY A 542 -59.92 7.41 -24.51
C GLY A 542 -59.72 6.66 -23.17
N SER A 543 -59.63 5.32 -23.18
CA SER A 543 -59.81 4.49 -21.97
C SER A 543 -58.53 3.85 -21.37
N ILE A 544 -58.11 4.39 -20.21
CA ILE A 544 -57.68 3.73 -18.95
C ILE A 544 -56.79 2.45 -19.04
N PRO A 545 -55.59 2.46 -18.42
CA PRO A 545 -55.41 1.72 -17.15
C PRO A 545 -55.38 2.60 -15.88
N VAL A 546 -55.87 2.07 -14.75
CA VAL A 546 -56.02 2.84 -13.49
C VAL A 546 -54.73 2.85 -12.67
N ALA A 547 -54.23 4.04 -12.34
CA ALA A 547 -53.29 4.23 -11.22
C ALA A 547 -54.07 4.29 -9.89
N PRO A 548 -53.55 3.70 -8.79
CA PRO A 548 -54.26 3.70 -7.50
C PRO A 548 -54.42 5.13 -6.96
N SER A 549 -55.63 5.48 -6.57
CA SER A 549 -55.97 6.80 -6.04
C SER A 549 -55.31 7.02 -4.67
N VAL A 550 -54.39 7.97 -4.61
CA VAL A 550 -53.74 8.45 -3.38
C VAL A 550 -54.79 9.13 -2.47
N PRO A 551 -54.84 8.86 -1.16
CA PRO A 551 -55.79 9.51 -0.26
C PRO A 551 -55.51 11.01 -0.13
N GLU A 552 -56.59 11.80 -0.05
CA GLU A 552 -56.54 13.26 0.10
C GLU A 552 -55.75 13.66 1.35
N GLY A 553 -54.83 14.63 1.18
CA GLY A 553 -53.89 15.08 2.22
C GLY A 553 -52.43 14.64 2.02
N THR A 554 -52.14 13.75 1.07
CA THR A 554 -50.75 13.33 0.78
C THR A 554 -49.97 14.40 0.00
N GLN A 555 -48.86 14.90 0.56
CA GLN A 555 -47.96 15.82 -0.14
C GLN A 555 -46.81 15.08 -0.84
N THR A 556 -46.78 15.13 -2.17
CA THR A 556 -45.71 14.54 -3.00
C THR A 556 -44.60 15.57 -3.29
N ARG A 557 -43.35 15.12 -3.36
CA ARG A 557 -42.18 15.89 -3.82
C ARG A 557 -41.40 15.07 -4.86
N GLN A 558 -40.77 15.75 -5.81
CA GLN A 558 -39.97 15.17 -6.89
C GLN A 558 -38.82 16.13 -7.23
N THR A 559 -37.72 15.61 -7.78
CA THR A 559 -36.60 16.40 -8.33
C THR A 559 -36.78 16.62 -9.83
N ASP A 560 -36.48 17.82 -10.31
CA ASP A 560 -36.73 18.21 -11.72
C ASP A 560 -35.78 17.53 -12.73
N GLU A 561 -34.59 17.12 -12.28
CA GLU A 561 -33.57 16.43 -13.09
C GLU A 561 -33.00 15.19 -12.36
N PRO A 562 -32.50 14.16 -13.09
CA PRO A 562 -31.75 13.04 -12.51
C PRO A 562 -30.50 13.52 -11.77
N ASN A 563 -30.18 12.89 -10.63
CA ASN A 563 -29.06 13.35 -9.80
C ASN A 563 -28.33 12.22 -9.05
N THR A 564 -27.15 12.52 -8.52
CA THR A 564 -26.35 11.53 -7.75
C THR A 564 -27.02 11.19 -6.42
N GLY A 565 -26.80 9.97 -5.90
CA GLY A 565 -27.42 9.52 -4.64
C GLY A 565 -27.14 10.43 -3.43
N ILE A 566 -25.95 11.06 -3.38
CA ILE A 566 -25.62 12.05 -2.35
C ILE A 566 -26.51 13.29 -2.49
N ASN A 567 -26.61 13.85 -3.70
CA ASN A 567 -27.45 15.02 -3.96
C ASN A 567 -28.94 14.72 -3.74
N LEU A 568 -29.42 13.53 -4.13
CA LEU A 568 -30.78 13.07 -3.86
C LEU A 568 -31.07 12.97 -2.35
N SER A 569 -30.11 12.51 -1.54
CA SER A 569 -30.29 12.49 -0.07
C SER A 569 -30.43 13.91 0.52
N GLY A 570 -29.70 14.90 0.00
CA GLY A 570 -29.81 16.30 0.40
C GLY A 570 -31.14 16.98 0.02
N PHE A 571 -31.97 16.38 -0.84
CA PHE A 571 -33.32 16.91 -1.11
C PHE A 571 -34.31 16.69 0.02
N PHE A 572 -34.14 15.66 0.88
CA PHE A 572 -35.00 15.48 2.05
C PHE A 572 -34.91 16.69 3.01
N GLU A 573 -33.70 17.18 3.27
CA GLU A 573 -33.45 18.40 4.06
C GLU A 573 -34.09 19.63 3.39
N ARG A 574 -33.88 19.80 2.08
CA ARG A 574 -34.45 20.93 1.30
C ARG A 574 -35.99 20.91 1.24
N TRP A 575 -36.60 19.74 1.37
CA TRP A 575 -38.06 19.58 1.44
C TRP A 575 -38.61 19.63 2.87
N GLY A 576 -37.75 19.74 3.89
CA GLY A 576 -38.13 19.77 5.31
C GLY A 576 -38.58 18.41 5.87
N ILE A 577 -38.20 17.31 5.21
CA ILE A 577 -38.57 15.95 5.61
C ILE A 577 -37.55 15.45 6.63
N SER A 578 -38.00 15.21 7.87
CA SER A 578 -37.12 14.73 8.95
C SER A 578 -36.70 13.28 8.75
N SER A 579 -35.51 12.91 9.26
CA SER A 579 -34.97 11.55 9.16
C SER A 579 -35.83 10.47 9.86
N GLY A 580 -36.77 10.86 10.73
CA GLY A 580 -37.73 9.96 11.38
C GLY A 580 -39.09 9.87 10.67
N THR A 581 -39.30 10.56 9.54
CA THR A 581 -40.58 10.58 8.84
C THR A 581 -40.80 9.29 8.03
N ILE A 582 -41.81 8.51 8.41
CA ILE A 582 -42.21 7.30 7.65
C ILE A 582 -42.89 7.73 6.35
N LEU A 583 -42.24 7.47 5.21
CA LEU A 583 -42.77 7.75 3.88
C LEU A 583 -43.79 6.67 3.46
N SER A 584 -45.00 7.08 3.09
CA SER A 584 -46.09 6.17 2.71
C SER A 584 -45.94 5.57 1.30
N HIS A 585 -45.31 6.31 0.39
CA HIS A 585 -45.00 5.88 -0.97
C HIS A 585 -43.72 6.56 -1.44
N THR A 586 -42.82 5.83 -2.10
CA THR A 586 -41.57 6.36 -2.64
C THR A 586 -41.27 5.68 -3.97
N LYS A 587 -41.12 6.47 -5.04
CA LYS A 587 -40.59 6.02 -6.33
C LYS A 587 -39.15 6.52 -6.43
N LEU A 588 -38.23 5.63 -6.80
CA LEU A 588 -36.88 5.98 -7.23
C LEU A 588 -36.65 5.33 -8.60
N GLU A 589 -36.12 6.10 -9.53
CA GLU A 589 -36.05 5.76 -10.95
C GLU A 589 -34.58 5.81 -11.41
N PHE A 590 -34.18 4.85 -12.22
CA PHE A 590 -32.79 4.64 -12.62
C PHE A 590 -32.73 4.33 -14.11
N GLU A 591 -31.85 5.02 -14.84
CA GLU A 591 -31.55 4.76 -16.24
C GLU A 591 -30.11 4.23 -16.39
N GLY A 592 -29.87 3.38 -17.40
CA GLY A 592 -28.52 2.91 -17.75
C GLY A 592 -27.82 1.96 -16.77
N LEU A 593 -28.48 1.48 -15.71
CA LEU A 593 -27.86 0.56 -14.75
C LEU A 593 -27.71 -0.88 -15.29
N THR A 594 -26.59 -1.51 -14.95
CA THR A 594 -26.39 -2.95 -15.18
C THR A 594 -27.13 -3.81 -14.15
N VAL A 595 -27.44 -5.06 -14.52
CA VAL A 595 -28.04 -6.07 -13.63
C VAL A 595 -27.20 -6.30 -12.36
N GLN A 596 -25.87 -6.17 -12.43
CA GLN A 596 -24.98 -6.33 -11.28
C GLN A 596 -25.11 -5.16 -10.29
N GLN A 597 -25.21 -3.92 -10.78
CA GLN A 597 -25.45 -2.74 -9.93
C GLN A 597 -26.84 -2.80 -9.27
N ILE A 598 -27.88 -3.20 -10.01
CA ILE A 598 -29.22 -3.41 -9.43
C ILE A 598 -29.19 -4.50 -8.34
N LYS A 599 -28.47 -5.61 -8.55
CA LYS A 599 -28.28 -6.64 -7.50
C LYS A 599 -27.61 -6.09 -6.24
N GLN A 600 -26.59 -5.23 -6.37
CA GLN A 600 -25.94 -4.58 -5.22
C GLN A 600 -26.89 -3.64 -4.46
N ILE A 601 -27.77 -2.91 -5.16
CA ILE A 601 -28.80 -2.06 -4.53
C ILE A 601 -29.81 -2.93 -3.78
N LEU A 602 -30.34 -3.99 -4.42
CA LEU A 602 -31.32 -4.89 -3.81
C LEU A 602 -30.76 -5.62 -2.57
N GLN A 603 -29.46 -5.96 -2.56
CA GLN A 603 -28.77 -6.54 -1.40
C GLN A 603 -28.62 -5.58 -0.20
N ARG A 604 -28.88 -4.28 -0.37
CA ARG A 604 -28.84 -3.27 0.70
C ARG A 604 -30.21 -2.91 1.25
N LEU A 605 -31.30 -3.47 0.71
CA LEU A 605 -32.65 -3.28 1.24
C LEU A 605 -32.83 -4.07 2.56
N PRO A 606 -33.39 -3.47 3.63
CA PRO A 606 -33.72 -4.21 4.85
C PRO A 606 -34.74 -5.32 4.57
N SER A 607 -34.59 -6.48 5.21
CA SER A 607 -35.44 -7.66 5.01
C SER A 607 -36.93 -7.48 5.40
N SER A 608 -37.26 -6.38 6.08
CA SER A 608 -38.63 -5.95 6.38
C SER A 608 -39.33 -5.24 5.22
N VAL A 609 -38.58 -4.74 4.22
CA VAL A 609 -39.11 -3.95 3.10
C VAL A 609 -39.62 -4.86 1.99
N LYS A 610 -40.90 -4.70 1.63
CA LYS A 610 -41.50 -5.36 0.46
C LYS A 610 -41.44 -4.41 -0.73
N ALA A 611 -40.66 -4.77 -1.75
CA ALA A 611 -40.50 -4.00 -2.99
C ALA A 611 -41.11 -4.73 -4.19
N ARG A 612 -41.47 -3.98 -5.24
CA ARG A 612 -41.80 -4.49 -6.57
C ARG A 612 -40.75 -3.98 -7.54
N LEU A 613 -40.19 -4.88 -8.35
CA LEU A 613 -39.23 -4.57 -9.40
C LEU A 613 -39.94 -4.60 -10.76
N GLU A 614 -39.62 -3.64 -11.61
CA GLU A 614 -40.05 -3.54 -13.00
C GLU A 614 -38.82 -3.15 -13.83
N VAL A 615 -38.60 -3.80 -14.97
CA VAL A 615 -37.39 -3.62 -15.79
C VAL A 615 -37.78 -3.65 -17.26
N SER A 616 -37.40 -2.60 -18.00
CA SER A 616 -37.48 -2.56 -19.46
C SER A 616 -36.08 -2.66 -20.04
N TYR A 617 -35.89 -3.52 -21.03
CA TYR A 617 -34.64 -3.71 -21.75
C TYR A 617 -34.94 -3.92 -23.24
N PRO A 618 -34.04 -3.52 -24.16
CA PRO A 618 -34.22 -3.81 -25.57
C PRO A 618 -34.27 -5.31 -25.78
N LYS A 619 -35.19 -5.75 -26.64
CA LYS A 619 -35.23 -7.14 -27.09
C LYS A 619 -34.12 -7.31 -28.13
N GLU A 620 -33.26 -8.31 -27.95
CA GLU A 620 -32.35 -8.71 -29.02
C GLU A 620 -33.17 -9.36 -30.13
N ASP A 621 -33.06 -8.85 -31.36
CA ASP A 621 -33.64 -9.48 -32.54
C ASP A 621 -32.71 -10.62 -32.97
N ASP A 622 -33.21 -11.86 -32.93
CA ASP A 622 -32.52 -13.06 -33.42
C ASP A 622 -32.17 -12.91 -34.91
N GLN A 623 -30.91 -12.57 -35.21
CA GLN A 623 -30.39 -12.62 -36.58
C GLN A 623 -30.16 -14.07 -36.99
N SER A 624 -31.09 -14.57 -37.81
CA SER A 624 -31.02 -15.87 -38.51
C SER A 624 -30.22 -15.80 -39.80
#